data_AF-A0A7V3M1W0-F1
#
_entry.id   AF-A0A7V3M1W0-F1
#
_cell.length_a   1.000
_cell.length_b   1.000
_cell.length_c   1.000
_cell.angle_alpha   90.00
_cell.angle_beta   90.00
_cell.angle_gamma   90.00
#
_symmetry.space_group_name_H-M   'P 1'
#
loop_
_entity.id
_entity.type
_entity.pdbx_description
1 polymer ?
#
loop_
_entity_poly.entity_id
_entity_poly.type
_entity_poly.pdbx_seq_one_letter_code
_entity_poly.pdbx_strand_id
1 'polypeptide(L)'
;MMLNMGPQHPSTHGVLRLVLELDGEVVVRCVPHIGYLHTGMEKIMETKRYQQAITVTDRMDYLAPMSNNLAFVLSVEKLLGIEATERAQVIRAMMAELTRIKSHLVWLGTHALDLGAMSVFLYCFREREKILDLYEMLSGQRMMSTYIRVGGLMADLPDGFERSVREFVEEFPRRVDEYEDLLTSNRLWMQRTVGVG
;
A
#
# COMPACT_ATOMS: atom_id res chain seq x y z
N MET A 1 27.92 -16.06 15.10
CA MET A 1 27.55 -16.90 13.93
C MET A 1 27.02 -15.99 12.83
N MET A 2 27.33 -16.29 11.57
CA MET A 2 26.73 -15.60 10.42
C MET A 2 25.53 -16.39 9.91
N LEU A 3 24.35 -15.76 9.83
CA LEU A 3 23.12 -16.35 9.31
C LEU A 3 22.67 -15.56 8.07
N ASN A 4 22.29 -16.27 7.01
CA ASN A 4 21.76 -15.66 5.80
C ASN A 4 20.27 -15.95 5.70
N MET A 5 19.44 -14.91 5.88
CA MET A 5 17.99 -14.99 5.80
C MET A 5 17.52 -14.42 4.45
N GLY A 6 16.81 -15.22 3.66
CA GLY A 6 16.38 -14.87 2.30
C GLY A 6 17.35 -15.31 1.19
N PRO A 7 17.12 -14.93 -0.08
CA PRO A 7 16.11 -13.96 -0.55
C PRO A 7 14.69 -14.52 -0.60
N GLN A 8 14.51 -15.84 -0.44
CA GLN A 8 13.22 -16.50 -0.39
C GLN A 8 12.94 -16.96 1.04
N HIS A 9 12.11 -16.20 1.77
CA HIS A 9 11.63 -16.56 3.09
C HIS A 9 10.23 -15.95 3.30
N PRO A 10 9.27 -16.62 3.97
CA PRO A 10 7.91 -16.08 4.14
C PRO A 10 7.89 -14.69 4.78
N SER A 11 8.69 -14.49 5.83
CA SER A 11 8.74 -13.21 6.58
C SER A 11 9.46 -12.06 5.87
N THR A 12 10.01 -12.26 4.65
CA THR A 12 10.65 -11.17 3.89
C THR A 12 9.67 -10.39 3.03
N HIS A 13 8.41 -10.82 2.93
CA HIS A 13 7.31 -10.17 2.18
C HIS A 13 7.74 -9.63 0.81
N GLY A 14 8.44 -10.47 0.05
CA GLY A 14 9.12 -10.09 -1.18
C GLY A 14 10.54 -10.63 -1.21
N VAL A 15 11.40 -9.95 -1.94
CA VAL A 15 12.79 -10.34 -2.16
C VAL A 15 13.74 -9.48 -1.35
N LEU A 16 14.04 -9.93 -0.13
CA LEU A 16 14.99 -9.29 0.78
C LEU A 16 15.97 -10.34 1.29
N ARG A 17 17.26 -10.02 1.26
CA ARG A 17 18.30 -10.85 1.84
C ARG A 17 18.94 -10.10 3.01
N LEU A 18 18.92 -10.70 4.19
CA LEU A 18 19.55 -10.16 5.39
C LEU A 18 20.71 -11.06 5.80
N VAL A 19 21.91 -10.49 5.86
CA VAL A 19 23.09 -11.16 6.42
C VAL A 19 23.22 -10.71 7.86
N LEU A 20 22.91 -11.62 8.78
CA LEU A 20 22.86 -11.38 10.22
C LEU A 20 24.11 -11.94 10.90
N GLU A 21 24.74 -11.13 11.73
CA GLU A 21 25.79 -11.55 12.66
C GLU A 21 25.17 -11.67 14.05
N LEU A 22 25.15 -12.90 14.57
CA LEU A 22 24.48 -13.27 15.81
C LEU A 22 25.51 -13.64 16.89
N ASP A 23 25.31 -13.14 18.10
CA ASP A 23 25.94 -13.66 19.31
C ASP A 23 24.87 -14.36 20.15
N GLY A 24 24.81 -15.69 20.04
CA GLY A 24 23.68 -16.48 20.53
C GLY A 24 22.37 -16.07 19.86
N GLU A 25 21.44 -15.54 20.65
CA GLU A 25 20.12 -15.04 20.20
C GLU A 25 20.13 -13.53 19.88
N VAL A 26 21.22 -12.83 20.19
CA VAL A 26 21.33 -11.37 20.02
C VAL A 26 21.86 -11.04 18.63
N VAL A 27 21.16 -10.17 17.91
CA VAL A 27 21.63 -9.62 16.63
C VAL A 27 22.65 -8.53 16.93
N VAL A 28 23.92 -8.76 16.59
CA VAL A 28 25.01 -7.79 16.75
C VAL A 28 25.10 -6.87 15.53
N ARG A 29 24.92 -7.43 14.33
CA ARG A 29 24.96 -6.68 13.08
C ARG A 29 23.99 -7.26 12.06
N CYS A 30 23.34 -6.39 11.30
CA CYS A 30 22.49 -6.75 10.17
C CYS A 30 22.96 -6.00 8.92
N VAL A 31 23.25 -6.72 7.84
CA VAL A 31 23.56 -6.14 6.52
C VAL A 31 22.43 -6.50 5.55
N PRO A 32 21.53 -5.56 5.23
CA PRO A 32 20.48 -5.79 4.25
C PRO A 32 21.01 -5.67 2.82
N HIS A 33 20.91 -6.76 2.07
CA HIS A 33 21.14 -6.77 0.62
C HIS A 33 19.81 -6.58 -0.10
N ILE A 34 19.64 -5.39 -0.68
CA ILE A 34 18.50 -4.98 -1.49
C ILE A 34 18.86 -4.96 -2.98
N GLY A 35 17.87 -4.68 -3.85
CA GLY A 35 18.07 -4.52 -5.29
C GLY A 35 17.66 -5.73 -6.13
N TYR A 36 17.21 -6.83 -5.51
CA TYR A 36 16.66 -7.99 -6.23
C TYR A 36 15.41 -7.65 -7.06
N LEU A 37 14.68 -6.60 -6.68
CA LEU A 37 13.52 -6.06 -7.42
C LEU A 37 13.84 -4.75 -8.15
N HIS A 38 15.12 -4.37 -8.30
CA HIS A 38 15.50 -3.17 -9.02
C HIS A 38 15.27 -3.37 -10.53
N THR A 39 14.33 -2.63 -11.10
CA THR A 39 13.97 -2.70 -12.52
C THR A 39 14.38 -1.47 -13.32
N GLY A 40 15.09 -0.52 -12.72
CA GLY A 40 15.51 0.71 -13.39
C GLY A 40 14.35 1.67 -13.74
N MET A 41 13.34 1.76 -12.87
CA MET A 41 12.13 2.59 -13.10
C MET A 41 12.47 4.04 -13.47
N GLU A 42 13.43 4.66 -12.78
CA GLU A 42 13.89 6.03 -13.05
C GLU A 42 14.45 6.17 -14.48
N LYS A 43 15.27 5.20 -14.92
CA LYS A 43 15.84 5.20 -16.27
C LYS A 43 14.77 5.01 -17.34
N ILE A 44 13.75 4.20 -17.05
CA ILE A 44 12.61 4.03 -17.95
C ILE A 44 11.85 5.35 -18.09
N MET A 45 11.63 6.07 -16.97
CA MET A 45 10.90 7.35 -16.98
C MET A 45 11.58 8.42 -17.84
N GLU A 46 12.92 8.46 -17.92
CA GLU A 46 13.65 9.39 -18.82
C GLU A 46 13.26 9.24 -20.30
N THR A 47 12.89 8.03 -20.72
CA THR A 47 12.51 7.75 -22.12
C THR A 47 11.03 7.98 -22.41
N LYS A 48 10.22 8.30 -21.38
CA LYS A 48 8.76 8.43 -21.48
C LYS A 48 8.33 9.87 -21.33
N ARG A 49 7.21 10.21 -21.96
CA ARG A 49 6.51 11.47 -21.70
C ARG A 49 5.88 11.43 -20.30
N TYR A 50 5.69 12.58 -19.67
CA TYR A 50 5.08 12.67 -18.32
C TYR A 50 3.79 11.86 -18.17
N GLN A 51 2.87 11.93 -19.15
CA GLN A 51 1.62 11.15 -19.11
C GLN A 51 1.84 9.64 -19.22
N GLN A 52 2.87 9.18 -19.93
CA GLN A 52 3.20 7.75 -20.05
C GLN A 52 3.92 7.24 -18.80
N ALA A 53 4.71 8.10 -18.15
CA ALA A 53 5.50 7.78 -16.96
C ALA A 53 4.63 7.42 -15.74
N ILE A 54 3.37 7.85 -15.69
CA ILE A 54 2.42 7.54 -14.60
C ILE A 54 2.23 6.01 -14.43
N THR A 55 2.24 5.26 -15.53
CA THR A 55 2.13 3.79 -15.48
C THR A 55 3.31 3.11 -14.78
N VAL A 56 4.45 3.81 -14.66
CA VAL A 56 5.64 3.35 -13.93
C VAL A 56 5.48 3.64 -12.44
N THR A 57 4.92 4.80 -12.07
CA THR A 57 4.72 5.18 -10.66
C THR A 57 3.72 4.30 -9.93
N ASP A 58 2.71 3.77 -10.64
CA ASP A 58 1.78 2.76 -10.12
C ASP A 58 2.48 1.51 -9.57
N ARG A 59 3.71 1.23 -10.02
CA ARG A 59 4.45 -0.01 -9.70
C ARG A 59 5.54 0.19 -8.65
N MET A 60 5.79 1.43 -8.21
CA MET A 60 6.81 1.72 -7.19
C MET A 60 6.41 1.11 -5.84
N ASP A 61 5.32 1.58 -5.26
CA ASP A 61 4.59 0.89 -4.20
C ASP A 61 3.30 0.30 -4.79
N TYR A 62 3.31 -1.00 -5.03
CA TYR A 62 2.18 -1.72 -5.62
C TYR A 62 0.96 -1.83 -4.67
N LEU A 63 1.12 -1.52 -3.38
CA LEU A 63 0.01 -1.45 -2.43
C LEU A 63 -0.70 -0.10 -2.52
N ALA A 64 0.05 0.98 -2.78
CA ALA A 64 -0.44 2.36 -2.80
C ALA A 64 -0.35 3.10 -4.17
N PRO A 65 -0.90 2.54 -5.26
CA PRO A 65 -0.73 3.08 -6.62
C PRO A 65 -1.27 4.52 -6.80
N MET A 66 -2.47 4.83 -6.27
CA MET A 66 -3.04 6.18 -6.40
C MET A 66 -2.22 7.23 -5.65
N SER A 67 -1.65 6.88 -4.48
CA SER A 67 -0.80 7.79 -3.71
C SER A 67 0.50 8.11 -4.46
N ASN A 68 1.11 7.11 -5.10
CA ASN A 68 2.30 7.31 -5.93
C ASN A 68 1.99 8.21 -7.13
N ASN A 69 0.88 7.95 -7.82
CA ASN A 69 0.45 8.76 -8.95
C ASN A 69 0.14 10.19 -8.51
N LEU A 70 -0.52 10.37 -7.37
CA LEU A 70 -0.82 11.69 -6.83
C LEU A 70 0.46 12.49 -6.57
N ALA A 71 1.48 11.89 -5.93
CA ALA A 71 2.75 12.56 -5.68
C ALA A 71 3.45 12.98 -6.97
N PHE A 72 3.48 12.09 -7.97
CA PHE A 72 4.05 12.39 -9.28
C PHE A 72 3.28 13.49 -10.02
N VAL A 73 1.96 13.38 -10.06
CA VAL A 73 1.07 14.32 -10.75
C VAL A 73 1.16 15.72 -10.13
N LEU A 74 1.11 15.83 -8.80
CA LEU A 74 1.26 17.12 -8.12
C LEU A 74 2.62 17.76 -8.41
N SER A 75 3.68 16.96 -8.51
CA SER A 75 5.00 17.45 -8.87
C SER A 75 5.02 18.02 -10.30
N VAL A 76 4.39 17.34 -11.25
CA VAL A 76 4.29 17.82 -12.65
C VAL A 76 3.38 19.04 -12.76
N GLU A 77 2.23 19.06 -12.07
CA GLU A 77 1.29 20.18 -12.05
C GLU A 77 1.95 21.45 -11.49
N LYS A 78 2.75 21.30 -10.43
CA LYS A 78 3.54 22.39 -9.86
C LYS A 78 4.59 22.93 -10.84
N LEU A 79 5.23 22.06 -11.63
CA LEU A 79 6.18 22.48 -12.67
C LEU A 79 5.50 23.23 -13.83
N LEU A 80 4.26 22.85 -14.16
CA LEU A 80 3.47 23.47 -15.22
C LEU A 80 2.71 24.73 -14.77
N GLY A 81 2.60 24.97 -13.45
CA GLY A 81 1.82 26.07 -12.89
C GLY A 81 0.31 25.94 -13.12
N ILE A 82 -0.19 24.69 -13.20
CA ILE A 82 -1.62 24.41 -13.39
C ILE A 82 -2.24 23.88 -12.09
N GLU A 83 -3.54 24.15 -11.91
CA GLU A 83 -4.32 23.63 -10.81
C GLU A 83 -5.51 22.82 -11.34
N ALA A 84 -5.72 21.63 -10.79
CA ALA A 84 -6.88 20.81 -11.13
C ALA A 84 -8.17 21.41 -10.52
N THR A 85 -9.32 21.12 -11.12
CA THR A 85 -10.62 21.58 -10.61
C THR A 85 -10.88 21.10 -9.18
N GLU A 86 -11.65 21.85 -8.40
CA GLU A 86 -11.98 21.50 -7.00
C GLU A 86 -12.56 20.08 -6.88
N ARG A 87 -13.47 19.71 -7.80
CA ARG A 87 -14.02 18.35 -7.88
C ARG A 87 -12.93 17.28 -8.04
N ALA A 88 -11.95 17.52 -8.92
CA ALA A 88 -10.85 16.58 -9.12
C ALA A 88 -9.96 16.47 -7.87
N GLN A 89 -9.73 17.57 -7.15
CA GLN A 89 -8.97 17.55 -5.89
C GLN A 89 -9.67 16.73 -4.81
N VAL A 90 -10.99 16.89 -4.64
CA VAL A 90 -11.79 16.11 -3.68
C VAL A 90 -11.75 14.62 -4.00
N ILE A 91 -11.94 14.26 -5.27
CA ILE A 91 -11.86 12.85 -5.69
C ILE A 91 -10.46 12.28 -5.46
N ARG A 92 -9.39 13.03 -5.75
CA ARG A 92 -8.01 12.61 -5.47
C ARG A 92 -7.79 12.34 -3.99
N ALA A 93 -8.27 13.21 -3.11
CA ALA A 93 -8.17 13.03 -1.66
C ALA A 93 -8.93 11.78 -1.20
N MET A 94 -10.17 11.61 -1.66
CA MET A 94 -10.98 10.42 -1.36
C MET A 94 -10.26 9.13 -1.80
N MET A 95 -9.71 9.12 -3.01
CA MET A 95 -8.99 7.95 -3.53
C MET A 95 -7.71 7.68 -2.74
N ALA A 96 -6.94 8.71 -2.38
CA ALA A 96 -5.73 8.57 -1.57
C ALA A 96 -6.04 7.98 -0.18
N GLU A 97 -7.13 8.37 0.45
CA GLU A 97 -7.54 7.82 1.75
C GLU A 97 -8.04 6.37 1.64
N LEU A 98 -8.80 6.02 0.59
CA LEU A 98 -9.13 4.61 0.32
C LEU A 98 -7.86 3.78 0.05
N THR A 99 -6.88 4.32 -0.68
CA THR A 99 -5.57 3.70 -0.87
C THR A 99 -4.84 3.50 0.45
N ARG A 100 -4.86 4.50 1.34
CA ARG A 100 -4.26 4.44 2.67
C ARG A 100 -4.86 3.28 3.46
N ILE A 101 -6.18 3.18 3.55
CA ILE A 101 -6.87 2.10 4.26
C ILE A 101 -6.45 0.75 3.69
N LYS A 102 -6.53 0.57 2.37
CA LYS A 102 -6.14 -0.67 1.68
C LYS A 102 -4.69 -1.08 1.98
N SER A 103 -3.77 -0.11 2.00
CA SER A 103 -2.35 -0.35 2.31
C SER A 103 -2.15 -0.78 3.76
N HIS A 104 -2.83 -0.11 4.71
CA HIS A 104 -2.73 -0.44 6.14
C HIS A 104 -3.34 -1.80 6.45
N LEU A 105 -4.39 -2.22 5.75
CA LEU A 105 -4.96 -3.57 5.89
C LEU A 105 -3.95 -4.66 5.50
N VAL A 106 -3.15 -4.45 4.46
CA VAL A 106 -2.08 -5.40 4.10
C VAL A 106 -0.98 -5.40 5.15
N TRP A 107 -0.54 -4.22 5.59
CA TRP A 107 0.45 -4.10 6.67
C TRP A 107 0.00 -4.84 7.94
N LEU A 108 -1.21 -4.54 8.44
CA LEU A 108 -1.74 -5.16 9.64
C LEU A 108 -1.91 -6.67 9.46
N GLY A 109 -2.50 -7.10 8.34
CA GLY A 109 -2.72 -8.51 8.07
C GLY A 109 -1.42 -9.31 7.97
N THR A 110 -0.42 -8.79 7.26
CA THR A 110 0.88 -9.47 7.10
C THR A 110 1.72 -9.44 8.37
N HIS A 111 1.71 -8.33 9.11
CA HIS A 111 2.36 -8.24 10.42
C HIS A 111 1.73 -9.22 11.43
N ALA A 112 0.40 -9.31 11.44
CA ALA A 112 -0.32 -10.29 12.24
C ALA A 112 0.03 -11.72 11.87
N LEU A 113 0.12 -12.01 10.56
CA LEU A 113 0.48 -13.33 10.05
C LEU A 113 1.89 -13.75 10.49
N ASP A 114 2.88 -12.86 10.42
CA ASP A 114 4.26 -13.13 10.85
C ASP A 114 4.38 -13.42 12.35
N LEU A 115 3.49 -12.83 13.14
CA LEU A 115 3.38 -13.08 14.58
C LEU A 115 2.49 -14.29 14.92
N GLY A 116 1.89 -14.93 13.91
CA GLY A 116 1.12 -16.17 14.02
C GLY A 116 -0.42 -16.00 14.03
N ALA A 117 -0.94 -14.79 13.93
CA ALA A 117 -2.37 -14.50 13.94
C ALA A 117 -2.99 -14.58 12.53
N MET A 118 -3.22 -15.81 12.03
CA MET A 118 -3.71 -16.05 10.67
C MET A 118 -5.13 -15.52 10.39
N SER A 119 -6.02 -15.49 11.39
CA SER A 119 -7.42 -15.05 11.17
C SER A 119 -7.52 -13.58 10.78
N VAL A 120 -6.71 -12.71 11.42
CA VAL A 120 -6.72 -11.27 11.14
C VAL A 120 -6.30 -11.00 9.70
N PHE A 121 -5.33 -11.74 9.19
CA PHE A 121 -4.91 -11.64 7.78
C PHE A 121 -6.09 -11.85 6.82
N LEU A 122 -6.88 -12.91 7.04
CA LEU A 122 -8.04 -13.21 6.19
C LEU A 122 -9.13 -12.14 6.28
N TYR A 123 -9.35 -11.59 7.48
CA TYR A 123 -10.29 -10.48 7.66
C TYR A 123 -9.80 -9.25 6.91
N CYS A 124 -8.59 -8.75 7.19
CA CYS A 124 -8.05 -7.58 6.50
C CYS A 124 -8.10 -7.71 4.96
N PHE A 125 -7.89 -8.91 4.41
CA PHE A 125 -8.03 -9.16 2.98
C PHE A 125 -9.49 -9.09 2.48
N ARG A 126 -10.47 -9.57 3.24
CA ARG A 126 -11.90 -9.40 2.94
C ARG A 126 -12.28 -7.92 2.82
N GLU A 127 -11.88 -7.09 3.76
CA GLU A 127 -12.13 -5.64 3.71
C GLU A 127 -11.36 -4.96 2.56
N ARG A 128 -10.14 -5.41 2.29
CA ARG A 128 -9.34 -4.94 1.15
C ARG A 128 -10.01 -5.26 -0.20
N GLU A 129 -10.62 -6.42 -0.37
CA GLU A 129 -11.31 -6.77 -1.62
C GLU A 129 -12.45 -5.81 -1.94
N LYS A 130 -13.20 -5.32 -0.93
CA LYS A 130 -14.24 -4.29 -1.14
C LYS A 130 -13.66 -3.01 -1.75
N ILE A 131 -12.47 -2.58 -1.30
CA ILE A 131 -11.79 -1.42 -1.88
C ILE A 131 -11.29 -1.72 -3.31
N LEU A 132 -10.87 -2.95 -3.58
CA LEU A 132 -10.47 -3.35 -4.94
C LEU A 132 -11.66 -3.39 -5.91
N ASP A 133 -12.86 -3.76 -5.44
CA ASP A 133 -14.08 -3.69 -6.23
C ASP A 133 -14.42 -2.22 -6.59
N LEU A 134 -14.20 -1.29 -5.66
CA LEU A 134 -14.31 0.16 -5.95
C LEU A 134 -13.29 0.60 -7.02
N TYR A 135 -12.05 0.08 -6.98
CA TYR A 135 -11.04 0.40 -8.00
C TYR A 135 -11.44 -0.13 -9.38
N GLU A 136 -11.98 -1.35 -9.42
CA GLU A 136 -12.49 -1.93 -10.64
C GLU A 136 -13.66 -1.13 -11.22
N MET A 137 -14.59 -0.69 -10.38
CA MET A 137 -15.70 0.18 -10.79
C MET A 137 -15.18 1.50 -11.40
N LEU A 138 -14.12 2.07 -10.81
CA LEU A 138 -13.58 3.37 -11.19
C LEU A 138 -12.72 3.36 -12.46
N SER A 139 -11.77 2.43 -12.56
CA SER A 139 -10.76 2.40 -13.64
C SER A 139 -10.79 1.13 -14.48
N GLY A 140 -11.67 0.17 -14.17
CA GLY A 140 -11.69 -1.15 -14.81
C GLY A 140 -10.49 -2.04 -14.44
N GLN A 141 -9.73 -1.67 -13.41
CA GLN A 141 -8.52 -2.36 -12.97
C GLN A 141 -8.47 -2.38 -11.44
N ARG A 142 -8.10 -3.52 -10.85
CA ARG A 142 -8.09 -3.70 -9.38
C ARG A 142 -6.85 -3.11 -8.72
N MET A 143 -5.67 -3.27 -9.33
CA MET A 143 -4.39 -2.83 -8.73
C MET A 143 -3.84 -1.56 -9.39
N MET A 144 -3.34 -1.66 -10.61
CA MET A 144 -2.70 -0.53 -11.32
C MET A 144 -3.74 0.24 -12.11
N SER A 145 -4.37 1.21 -11.47
CA SER A 145 -5.54 1.94 -11.99
C SER A 145 -5.18 3.08 -12.96
N THR A 146 -4.01 3.72 -12.82
CA THR A 146 -3.60 4.91 -13.61
C THR A 146 -4.72 5.96 -13.75
N TYR A 147 -5.53 6.12 -12.70
CA TYR A 147 -6.73 6.96 -12.72
C TYR A 147 -6.42 8.44 -12.53
N ILE A 148 -5.53 8.76 -11.60
CA ILE A 148 -5.05 10.13 -11.37
C ILE A 148 -4.05 10.48 -12.47
N ARG A 149 -4.33 11.56 -13.21
CA ARG A 149 -3.52 12.02 -14.34
C ARG A 149 -3.12 13.47 -14.19
N VAL A 150 -2.05 13.87 -14.88
CA VAL A 150 -1.63 15.28 -14.92
C VAL A 150 -2.76 16.13 -15.50
N GLY A 151 -3.19 17.14 -14.73
CA GLY A 151 -4.29 18.04 -15.06
C GLY A 151 -5.65 17.64 -14.49
N GLY A 152 -5.78 16.48 -13.83
CA GLY A 152 -7.02 16.07 -13.17
C GLY A 152 -7.15 14.56 -12.98
N LEU A 153 -8.18 13.99 -13.60
CA LEU A 153 -8.55 12.58 -13.53
C LEU A 153 -8.69 12.01 -14.95
N MET A 154 -8.65 10.69 -15.08
CA MET A 154 -8.90 10.01 -16.35
C MET A 154 -10.37 10.14 -16.80
N ALA A 155 -11.31 10.00 -15.88
CA ALA A 155 -12.75 10.07 -16.09
C ALA A 155 -13.44 10.53 -14.81
N ASP A 156 -14.69 10.99 -14.88
CA ASP A 156 -15.49 11.28 -13.68
C ASP A 156 -15.91 9.98 -12.95
N LEU A 157 -16.43 10.11 -11.74
CA LEU A 157 -16.96 8.99 -10.97
C LEU A 157 -18.15 8.33 -11.70
N PRO A 158 -18.21 6.99 -11.76
CA PRO A 158 -19.34 6.29 -12.34
C PRO A 158 -20.58 6.39 -11.43
N ASP A 159 -21.75 6.22 -12.03
CA ASP A 159 -23.03 6.25 -11.30
C ASP A 159 -23.04 5.19 -10.19
N GLY A 160 -23.42 5.60 -8.98
CA GLY A 160 -23.49 4.72 -7.81
C GLY A 160 -22.19 4.56 -7.02
N PHE A 161 -21.05 5.05 -7.52
CA PHE A 161 -19.76 4.94 -6.82
C PHE A 161 -19.80 5.55 -5.41
N GLU A 162 -20.37 6.74 -5.27
CA GLU A 162 -20.50 7.41 -3.98
C GLU A 162 -21.31 6.60 -2.97
N ARG A 163 -22.32 5.86 -3.42
CA ARG A 163 -23.12 4.99 -2.55
C ARG A 163 -22.28 3.84 -2.04
N SER A 164 -21.55 3.16 -2.92
CA SER A 164 -20.68 2.04 -2.54
C SER A 164 -19.56 2.47 -1.60
N VAL A 165 -18.99 3.67 -1.79
CA VAL A 165 -18.01 4.24 -0.85
C VAL A 165 -18.66 4.50 0.52
N ARG A 166 -19.87 5.07 0.56
CA ARG A 166 -20.58 5.31 1.83
C ARG A 166 -20.88 4.02 2.58
N GLU A 167 -21.39 3.00 1.89
CA GLU A 167 -21.65 1.68 2.47
C GLU A 167 -20.37 1.08 3.08
N PHE A 168 -19.23 1.20 2.39
CA PHE A 168 -17.94 0.77 2.93
C PHE A 168 -17.55 1.55 4.19
N VAL A 169 -17.64 2.88 4.16
CA VAL A 169 -17.25 3.75 5.28
C VAL A 169 -18.17 3.57 6.50
N GLU A 170 -19.44 3.22 6.30
CA GLU A 170 -20.37 2.91 7.39
C GLU A 170 -20.06 1.56 8.05
N GLU A 171 -19.63 0.55 7.28
CA GLU A 171 -19.30 -0.78 7.81
C GLU A 171 -17.89 -0.86 8.41
N PHE A 172 -16.92 -0.16 7.81
CA PHE A 172 -15.49 -0.34 8.11
C PHE A 172 -15.10 -0.08 9.58
N PRO A 173 -15.61 0.94 10.29
CA PRO A 173 -15.27 1.17 11.70
C PRO A 173 -15.53 -0.05 12.59
N ARG A 174 -16.66 -0.74 12.38
CA ARG A 174 -16.98 -1.95 13.13
C ARG A 174 -15.99 -3.09 12.86
N ARG A 175 -15.40 -3.14 11.66
CA ARG A 175 -14.34 -4.11 11.33
C ARG A 175 -13.03 -3.77 12.01
N VAL A 176 -12.74 -2.47 12.17
CA VAL A 176 -11.57 -2.02 12.94
C VAL A 176 -11.73 -2.42 14.42
N ASP A 177 -12.91 -2.24 15.00
CA ASP A 177 -13.20 -2.69 16.38
C ASP A 177 -12.96 -4.21 16.52
N GLU A 178 -13.42 -5.01 15.55
CA GLU A 178 -13.17 -6.47 15.51
C GLU A 178 -11.66 -6.80 15.47
N TYR A 179 -10.82 -5.98 14.85
CA TYR A 179 -9.36 -6.18 14.84
C TYR A 179 -8.71 -5.77 16.17
N GLU A 180 -9.14 -4.64 16.74
CA GLU A 180 -8.63 -4.15 18.02
C GLU A 180 -8.96 -5.12 19.17
N ASP A 181 -10.17 -5.68 19.17
CA ASP A 181 -10.58 -6.70 20.13
C ASP A 181 -9.66 -7.94 20.11
N LEU A 182 -9.16 -8.31 18.92
CA LEU A 182 -8.30 -9.48 18.74
C LEU A 182 -6.82 -9.21 19.05
N LEU A 183 -6.34 -7.97 18.85
CA LEU A 183 -4.92 -7.64 18.88
C LEU A 183 -4.54 -6.69 20.02
N THR A 184 -5.26 -5.59 20.21
CA THR A 184 -4.83 -4.46 21.05
C THR A 184 -4.60 -4.87 22.50
N SER A 185 -5.52 -5.64 23.08
CA SER A 185 -5.42 -6.12 24.47
C SER A 185 -4.82 -7.53 24.60
N ASN A 186 -4.44 -8.14 23.48
CA ASN A 186 -3.94 -9.50 23.46
C ASN A 186 -2.55 -9.58 24.08
N ARG A 187 -2.40 -10.38 25.15
CA ARG A 187 -1.14 -10.54 25.87
C ARG A 187 0.00 -11.03 24.98
N LEU A 188 -0.26 -11.96 24.07
CA LEU A 188 0.75 -12.48 23.15
C LEU A 188 1.19 -11.40 22.15
N TRP A 189 0.25 -10.60 21.66
CA TRP A 189 0.55 -9.47 20.79
C TRP A 189 1.44 -8.44 21.49
N MET A 190 1.03 -7.99 22.68
CA MET A 190 1.79 -7.02 23.48
C MET A 190 3.19 -7.55 23.84
N GLN A 191 3.33 -8.81 24.24
CA GLN A 191 4.63 -9.42 24.55
C GLN A 191 5.60 -9.42 23.36
N ARG A 192 5.09 -9.42 22.13
CA ARG A 192 5.89 -9.50 20.91
C ARG A 192 6.13 -8.14 20.25
N THR A 193 5.44 -7.09 20.69
CA THR A 193 5.49 -5.76 20.07
C THR A 193 5.94 -4.66 21.03
N VAL A 194 5.71 -4.80 22.34
CA VAL A 194 6.13 -3.80 23.34
C VAL A 194 7.61 -3.97 23.66
N GLY A 195 8.38 -2.89 23.56
CA GLY A 195 9.83 -2.91 23.82
C GLY A 195 10.66 -3.51 22.68
N VAL A 196 10.08 -3.64 21.48
CA VAL A 196 10.74 -4.13 20.26
C VAL A 196 10.71 -3.03 19.21
N GLY A 197 11.88 -2.61 18.73
CA GLY A 197 12.07 -1.48 17.80
C GLY A 197 13.34 -0.71 18.13
#